data_AF-A0A6B3GHW2-F1
#
_entry.id   AF-A0A6B3GHW2-F1
#
_cell.length_a   1.000
_cell.length_b   1.000
_cell.length_c   1.000
_cell.angle_alpha   90.00
_cell.angle_beta   90.00
_cell.angle_gamma   90.00
#
_symmetry.space_group_name_H-M   'P 1'
#
loop_
_entity.id
_entity.type
_entity.pdbx_description
1 polymer ?
#
loop_
_entity_poly.entity_id
_entity_poly.type
_entity_poly.pdbx_seq_one_letter_code
_entity_poly.pdbx_strand_id
1 'polypeptide(L)'
;KADHPALRLWAVYVPEDAEQRVCHAYGLLMIEKPRIPAALSVAWPFIRHFTERVFAEDRMAVEAEQRAWDEQGEDRNHEVFSLILDVRDVLRTNGVPLAPRTTPVTRSCEGLAP
;
A
#
# COMPACT_ATOMS: atom_id res chain seq x y z
N LYS A 1 -19.21 -26.18 -5.12
CA LYS A 1 -18.28 -25.24 -5.77
C LYS A 1 -18.55 -23.86 -5.21
N ALA A 2 -17.57 -23.22 -4.58
CA ALA A 2 -17.67 -21.80 -4.26
C ALA A 2 -17.20 -21.04 -5.50
N ASP A 3 -18.13 -20.68 -6.39
CA ASP A 3 -17.81 -19.98 -7.64
C ASP A 3 -17.39 -18.51 -7.42
N HIS A 4 -17.41 -18.02 -6.18
CA HIS A 4 -17.05 -16.65 -5.82
C HIS A 4 -16.20 -16.65 -4.53
N PRO A 5 -15.12 -15.86 -4.46
CA PRO A 5 -14.32 -15.77 -3.25
C PRO A 5 -15.12 -15.06 -2.16
N ALA A 6 -15.33 -15.73 -1.03
CA ALA A 6 -16.04 -15.18 0.14
C ALA A 6 -15.30 -14.00 0.80
N LEU A 7 -14.03 -13.79 0.41
CA LEU A 7 -13.14 -12.76 0.93
C LEU A 7 -12.43 -12.09 -0.24
N ARG A 8 -12.45 -10.75 -0.26
CA ARG A 8 -11.71 -9.93 -1.24
C ARG A 8 -10.85 -8.94 -0.49
N LEU A 9 -9.55 -8.97 -0.74
CA LEU A 9 -8.58 -8.03 -0.18
C LEU A 9 -8.14 -7.07 -1.27
N TRP A 10 -8.15 -5.79 -0.95
CA TRP A 10 -7.57 -4.72 -1.76
C TRP A 10 -6.51 -4.04 -0.93
N ALA A 11 -5.30 -3.93 -1.49
CA ALA A 11 -4.21 -3.15 -0.91
C ALA A 11 -3.81 -2.07 -1.91
N VAL A 12 -3.67 -0.84 -1.43
CA VAL A 12 -3.25 0.31 -2.25
C VAL A 12 -2.14 1.03 -1.50
N TYR A 13 -1.03 1.25 -2.19
CA TYR A 13 0.13 1.96 -1.67
C TYR A 13 0.21 3.30 -2.37
N VAL A 14 0.08 4.40 -1.62
CA VAL A 14 0.12 5.75 -2.16
C VAL A 14 1.41 6.42 -1.70
N PRO A 15 2.37 6.70 -2.60
CA PRO A 15 3.59 7.41 -2.25
C PRO A 15 3.27 8.85 -1.84
N GLU A 16 3.99 9.36 -0.84
CA GLU A 16 3.79 10.72 -0.32
C GLU A 16 4.35 11.78 -1.30
N ASP A 17 5.43 11.45 -2.02
CA ASP A 17 6.10 12.35 -2.95
C ASP A 17 6.84 11.61 -4.07
N ALA A 18 7.49 12.39 -4.94
CA ALA A 18 8.34 11.91 -6.02
C ALA A 18 9.58 11.10 -5.56
N GLU A 19 10.01 11.22 -4.30
CA GLU A 19 11.10 10.40 -3.76
C GLU A 19 10.63 8.97 -3.44
N GLN A 20 9.32 8.76 -3.27
CA GLN A 20 8.67 7.47 -3.04
C GLN A 20 9.20 6.66 -1.85
N ARG A 21 9.94 7.31 -0.94
CA ARG A 21 10.53 6.68 0.27
C ARG A 21 9.51 6.39 1.36
N VAL A 22 8.40 7.12 1.36
CA VAL A 22 7.32 6.97 2.33
C VAL A 22 6.03 6.75 1.55
N CYS A 23 5.30 5.70 1.93
CA CYS A 23 4.00 5.39 1.36
C CYS A 23 2.95 5.21 2.45
N HIS A 24 1.73 5.64 2.15
CA HIS A 24 0.54 5.29 2.91
C HIS A 24 -0.04 4.00 2.35
N ALA A 25 -0.07 2.96 3.19
CA ALA A 25 -0.68 1.68 2.86
C ALA A 25 -2.15 1.65 3.33
N TYR A 26 -3.07 1.48 2.38
CA TYR A 26 -4.49 1.31 2.64
C TYR A 26 -4.92 -0.12 2.33
N GLY A 27 -5.55 -0.78 3.30
CA GLY A 27 -6.11 -2.12 3.16
C GLY A 27 -7.62 -2.11 3.29
N LEU A 28 -8.33 -2.67 2.33
CA LEU A 28 -9.77 -2.90 2.40
C LEU A 28 -10.05 -4.40 2.31
N LEU A 29 -10.66 -4.92 3.37
CA LEU A 29 -11.11 -6.30 3.44
C LEU A 29 -12.63 -6.37 3.33
N MET A 30 -13.11 -7.01 2.27
CA MET A 30 -14.53 -7.27 2.04
C MET A 30 -14.82 -8.74 2.32
N ILE A 31 -15.80 -9.00 3.18
CA ILE A 31 -16.24 -10.34 3.54
C ILE A 31 -17.71 -10.45 3.15
N GLU A 32 -18.06 -11.52 2.43
CA GLU A 32 -19.45 -11.81 2.10
C GLU A 32 -20.27 -11.96 3.38
N LYS A 33 -21.46 -11.36 3.42
CA LYS A 33 -22.29 -11.33 4.63
C LYS A 33 -22.61 -12.78 5.06
N PRO A 34 -22.14 -13.22 6.24
CA PRO A 34 -22.43 -14.57 6.70
C PRO A 34 -23.91 -14.70 7.05
N ARG A 35 -24.47 -15.90 6.80
CA ARG A 35 -25.86 -16.22 7.14
C ARG A 35 -26.14 -16.13 8.64
N ILE A 36 -25.11 -16.31 9.46
CA ILE A 36 -25.16 -16.18 10.92
C ILE A 36 -24.33 -14.96 11.33
N PRO A 37 -24.94 -13.86 11.80
CA PRO A 37 -24.22 -12.63 12.17
C PRO A 37 -23.13 -12.85 13.23
N ALA A 38 -23.38 -13.73 14.20
CA ALA A 38 -22.44 -14.04 15.28
C ALA A 38 -21.15 -14.74 14.79
N ALA A 39 -21.18 -15.40 13.62
CA ALA A 39 -20.01 -16.05 13.06
C ALA A 39 -18.91 -15.03 12.71
N LEU A 40 -19.29 -13.83 12.28
CA LEU A 40 -18.33 -12.76 11.98
C LEU A 40 -17.59 -12.32 13.23
N SER A 41 -18.30 -12.15 14.34
CA SER A 41 -17.69 -11.73 15.62
C SER A 41 -16.65 -12.73 16.13
N VAL A 42 -16.89 -14.02 15.92
CA VAL A 42 -15.95 -15.08 16.30
C VAL A 42 -14.77 -15.17 15.33
N ALA A 43 -15.01 -15.01 14.03
CA ALA A 43 -13.96 -15.06 13.01
C ALA A 43 -13.09 -13.78 13.00
N TRP A 44 -13.62 -12.64 13.44
CA TRP A 44 -12.97 -11.34 13.41
C TRP A 44 -11.56 -11.30 14.02
N PRO A 45 -11.30 -11.82 15.24
CA PRO A 45 -9.94 -11.84 15.79
C PRO A 45 -8.97 -12.62 14.92
N PHE A 46 -9.40 -13.72 14.30
CA PHE A 46 -8.57 -14.52 13.39
C PHE A 46 -8.29 -13.77 12.10
N ILE A 47 -9.31 -13.15 11.52
CA ILE A 47 -9.19 -12.34 10.30
C ILE A 47 -8.24 -11.17 10.53
N ARG A 48 -8.39 -10.46 11.65
CA ARG A 48 -7.49 -9.37 12.05
C ARG A 48 -6.06 -9.88 12.17
N HIS A 49 -5.83 -10.94 12.94
CA HIS A 49 -4.49 -11.46 13.15
C HIS A 49 -3.82 -11.95 11.86
N PHE A 50 -4.57 -12.64 10.99
CA PHE A 50 -4.10 -13.06 9.68
C PHE A 50 -3.68 -11.85 8.82
N THR A 51 -4.54 -10.83 8.77
CA THR A 51 -4.31 -9.63 7.97
C THR A 51 -3.08 -8.85 8.48
N GLU A 52 -2.94 -8.70 9.80
CA GLU A 52 -1.76 -8.07 10.42
C GLU A 52 -0.46 -8.83 10.12
N ARG A 53 -0.49 -10.16 10.18
CA ARG A 53 0.66 -11.00 9.86
C ARG A 53 1.08 -10.85 8.40
N VAL A 54 0.12 -10.91 7.47
CA VAL A 54 0.39 -10.73 6.04
C VAL A 54 0.99 -9.36 5.75
N PHE A 55 0.44 -8.29 6.34
CA PHE A 55 1.00 -6.95 6.19
C PHE A 55 2.38 -6.79 6.84
N ALA A 56 2.67 -7.50 7.93
CA ALA A 56 3.98 -7.48 8.54
C ALA A 56 5.03 -8.17 7.65
N GLU A 57 4.69 -9.32 7.05
CA GLU A 57 5.56 -10.03 6.12
C GLU A 57 5.81 -9.21 4.84
N ASP A 58 4.76 -8.63 4.26
CA ASP A 58 4.85 -7.71 3.12
C ASP A 58 5.75 -6.51 3.41
N ARG A 59 5.56 -5.87 4.57
CA ARG A 59 6.41 -4.75 5.02
C ARG A 59 7.87 -5.15 5.17
N MET A 60 8.16 -6.33 5.73
CA MET A 60 9.53 -6.81 5.88
C MET A 60 10.23 -6.98 4.53
N ALA A 61 9.51 -7.48 3.50
CA ALA A 61 10.04 -7.62 2.15
C ALA A 61 10.34 -6.25 1.53
N VAL A 62 9.38 -5.33 1.57
CA VAL A 62 9.55 -3.95 1.04
C VAL A 62 10.71 -3.22 1.73
N GLU A 63 10.82 -3.32 3.06
CA GLU A 63 11.92 -2.69 3.79
C GLU A 63 13.29 -3.33 3.47
N ALA A 64 13.33 -4.63 3.16
CA ALA A 64 14.55 -5.28 2.71
C ALA A 64 14.97 -4.80 1.32
N GLU A 65 14.02 -4.66 0.39
CA GLU A 65 14.27 -4.09 -0.93
C GLU A 65 14.74 -2.63 -0.84
N GLN A 66 14.12 -1.83 0.03
CA GLN A 66 14.54 -0.44 0.25
C GLN A 66 15.98 -0.36 0.79
N ARG A 67 16.37 -1.25 1.71
CA ARG A 67 17.77 -1.31 2.16
C ARG A 67 18.73 -1.67 1.04
N ALA A 68 18.38 -2.64 0.20
CA ALA A 68 19.18 -3.00 -0.96
C ALA A 68 19.30 -1.83 -1.96
N TRP A 69 18.21 -1.09 -2.18
CA TRP A 69 18.21 0.13 -2.98
C TRP A 69 19.13 1.20 -2.40
N ASP A 70 19.02 1.49 -1.10
CA ASP A 70 19.82 2.52 -0.44
C ASP A 70 21.32 2.19 -0.46
N GLU A 71 21.68 0.91 -0.32
CA GLU A 71 23.07 0.42 -0.42
C GLU A 71 23.64 0.52 -1.85
N GLN A 72 22.79 0.34 -2.87
CA GLN A 72 23.22 0.31 -4.28
C GLN A 72 23.10 1.67 -4.98
N GLY A 73 22.24 2.56 -4.46
CA GLY A 73 21.97 3.90 -4.98
C GLY A 73 21.09 3.95 -6.24
N GLU A 74 20.71 2.80 -6.81
CA GLU A 74 19.87 2.70 -8.01
C GLU A 74 19.13 1.35 -8.08
N ASP A 75 18.09 1.26 -8.93
CA ASP A 75 17.40 -0.01 -9.20
C ASP A 75 18.32 -0.96 -9.98
N ARG A 76 18.93 -1.92 -9.30
CA ARG A 76 19.60 -3.06 -9.95
C ARG A 76 18.82 -4.36 -9.83
N ASN A 77 17.54 -4.29 -9.47
CA ASN A 77 16.74 -5.50 -9.32
C ASN A 77 16.48 -6.14 -10.70
N HIS A 78 16.99 -7.36 -10.87
CA HIS A 78 16.73 -8.17 -12.07
C HIS A 78 15.40 -8.89 -11.90
N GLU A 79 14.31 -8.16 -12.10
CA GLU A 79 12.98 -8.72 -11.97
C GLU A 79 12.69 -9.72 -13.09
N VAL A 80 12.32 -10.95 -12.71
CA VAL A 80 12.03 -12.06 -13.63
C VAL A 80 10.55 -12.42 -13.65
N PHE A 81 9.76 -11.95 -12.67
CA PHE A 81 8.32 -12.22 -12.63
C PHE A 81 7.59 -11.36 -13.66
N SER A 82 7.01 -12.02 -14.66
CA SER A 82 6.31 -11.36 -15.77
C SER A 82 5.20 -10.42 -15.30
N LEU A 83 4.44 -10.81 -14.28
CA LEU A 83 3.38 -9.99 -13.69
C LEU A 83 3.88 -8.63 -13.19
N ILE A 84 5.05 -8.60 -12.54
CA ILE A 84 5.63 -7.35 -12.02
C ILE A 84 6.13 -6.51 -13.20
N LEU A 85 6.78 -7.13 -14.19
CA LEU A 85 7.22 -6.44 -15.40
C LEU A 85 6.06 -5.79 -16.16
N ASP A 86 4.94 -6.50 -16.31
CA ASP A 86 3.72 -6.00 -16.96
C ASP A 86 3.13 -4.81 -16.20
N VAL A 87 3.05 -4.89 -14.86
CA VAL A 87 2.57 -3.77 -14.03
C VAL A 87 3.50 -2.56 -14.15
N ARG A 88 4.83 -2.76 -14.15
CA ARG A 88 5.79 -1.68 -14.34
C ARG A 88 5.62 -1.00 -15.70
N ASP A 89 5.37 -1.77 -16.75
CA ASP A 89 5.12 -1.23 -18.10
C ASP A 89 3.85 -0.38 -18.15
N VAL A 90 2.76 -0.88 -17.55
CA VAL A 90 1.50 -0.14 -17.43
C VAL A 90 1.70 1.17 -16.67
N LEU A 91 2.42 1.16 -15.55
CA LEU A 91 2.70 2.36 -14.75
C LEU A 91 3.61 3.35 -15.48
N ARG A 92 4.59 2.89 -16.27
CA ARG A 92 5.43 3.81 -17.07
C ARG A 92 4.64 4.48 -18.19
N THR A 93 3.73 3.74 -18.81
CA THR A 93 2.96 4.24 -19.97
C THR A 93 1.79 5.13 -19.54
N ASN A 94 1.16 4.84 -18.39
CA ASN A 94 -0.09 5.48 -17.98
C ASN A 94 0.02 6.23 -16.64
N GLY A 95 1.18 6.19 -15.98
CA GLY A 95 1.38 6.81 -14.68
C GLY A 95 1.34 8.34 -14.75
N VAL A 96 0.82 8.95 -13.69
CA VAL A 96 0.87 10.41 -13.50
C VAL A 96 2.11 10.74 -12.67
N PRO A 97 2.95 11.71 -13.08
CA PRO A 97 4.09 12.13 -12.29
C PRO A 97 3.67 12.62 -10.90
N LEU A 98 4.41 12.20 -9.87
CA LEU A 98 4.20 12.68 -8.51
C LEU A 98 4.87 14.03 -8.32
N ALA A 99 4.24 14.91 -7.56
CA ALA A 99 4.84 16.18 -7.20
C ALA A 99 6.00 15.95 -6.20
N PRO A 100 7.07 16.76 -6.25
CA PRO A 100 8.04 16.84 -5.17
C PRO A 100 7.33 17.26 -3.88
N ARG A 101 7.80 16.76 -2.72
CA ARG A 101 7.26 17.14 -1.42
C ARG A 101 7.33 18.65 -1.28
N THR A 102 6.17 19.30 -1.26
CA THR A 102 6.09 20.74 -1.01
C THR A 102 5.99 20.89 0.50
N THR A 103 7.05 21.42 1.13
CA THR A 103 7.01 21.76 2.55
C THR A 103 5.75 22.58 2.83
N PRO A 104 4.98 22.28 3.89
CA PRO A 104 3.82 23.08 4.19
C PRO A 104 4.31 24.50 4.47
N VAL A 105 3.94 25.45 3.61
CA VAL A 105 4.03 26.87 3.93
C VAL A 105 3.18 27.05 5.18
N THR A 106 3.85 27.27 6.31
CA THR A 106 3.22 27.85 7.49
C THR A 106 2.67 29.19 7.04
N ARG A 107 1.38 29.26 6.70
CA ARG A 107 0.68 30.55 6.66
C ARG A 107 0.59 31.01 8.11
N SER A 108 1.56 31.79 8.56
CA SER A 108 1.33 32.67 9.69
C SER A 108 0.22 33.63 9.26
N CYS A 109 -0.99 33.39 9.76
CA CYS A 109 -2.00 34.43 9.81
C CYS A 109 -1.52 35.45 10.84
N GLU A 110 -0.57 36.31 10.46
CA GLU A 110 -0.19 37.47 11.25
C GLU A 110 -1.22 38.56 10.96
N GLY A 111 -1.87 39.02 12.03
CA GLY A 111 -3.17 39.68 11.99
C GLY A 111 -3.20 40.96 11.18
N LEU A 112 -4.23 41.06 10.34
CA LEU A 112 -4.79 42.34 9.95
C LEU A 112 -5.73 42.79 11.10
N ALA A 113 -5.20 43.58 12.03
CA ALA A 113 -6.03 44.35 12.96
C ALA A 113 -6.37 45.71 12.31
N PRO A 114 -7.58 46.26 12.60
CA PRO A 114 -8.18 47.39 11.87
C PRO A 114 -7.52 48.74 12.10
#